data_AF-A0A4P5VB55-F1
#
_entry.id   AF-A0A4P5VB55-F1
#
_cell.length_a   1.000
_cell.length_b   1.000
_cell.length_c   1.000
_cell.angle_alpha   90.00
_cell.angle_beta   90.00
_cell.angle_gamma   90.00
#
_symmetry.space_group_name_H-M   'P 1'
#
loop_
_entity.id
_entity.type
_entity.pdbx_description
1 polymer ?
#
loop_
_entity_poly.entity_id
_entity_poly.type
_entity_poly.pdbx_seq_one_letter_code
_entity_poly.pdbx_strand_id
1 'polypeptide(L)'
;MGRLRGWRLLALAPLAWPGLAQAHGIESSLSPLRGLNNQLLLQSQFSNGEPARDAVVRLVAPDGHPLDLGRTDGQGQLSFALPKDAQGSWELQVDGGPGHRDYLEMPVQRGQAQLDRVSEQPQPARGWLMGLSGLGAAAMLLGLQRIRRPR
;
A
#
# COMPACT_ATOMS: atom_id res chain seq x y z
N MET A 1 7.19 -62.58 24.53
CA MET A 1 7.87 -61.65 25.45
C MET A 1 8.96 -60.92 24.66
N GLY A 2 9.06 -59.57 24.71
CA GLY A 2 10.33 -58.88 24.43
C GLY A 2 10.40 -57.71 23.42
N ARG A 3 9.84 -56.55 23.82
CA ARG A 3 10.36 -55.15 23.68
C ARG A 3 10.54 -54.45 22.30
N LEU A 4 10.12 -53.18 22.35
CA LEU A 4 10.10 -52.09 21.36
C LEU A 4 11.48 -51.42 21.12
N ARG A 5 11.70 -50.83 19.92
CA ARG A 5 12.55 -49.67 19.58
C ARG A 5 12.51 -49.54 18.04
N GLY A 6 11.99 -48.52 17.36
CA GLY A 6 11.85 -47.10 17.65
C GLY A 6 13.01 -46.36 16.99
N TRP A 7 12.79 -45.72 15.83
CA TRP A 7 13.41 -44.44 15.43
C TRP A 7 12.65 -43.81 14.26
N ARG A 8 12.08 -42.64 14.54
CA ARG A 8 11.52 -41.68 13.59
C ARG A 8 12.70 -41.00 12.90
N LEU A 9 12.77 -41.01 11.57
CA LEU A 9 13.63 -40.08 10.86
C LEU A 9 12.91 -38.74 10.75
N LEU A 10 13.61 -37.70 11.21
CA LEU A 10 13.18 -36.32 11.25
C LEU A 10 12.89 -35.79 9.84
N ALA A 11 11.75 -35.14 9.66
CA ALA A 11 11.55 -34.21 8.57
C ALA A 11 12.42 -32.96 8.81
N LEU A 12 13.40 -32.71 7.95
CA LEU A 12 14.00 -31.37 7.84
C LEU A 12 13.01 -30.49 7.07
N ALA A 13 12.22 -29.71 7.80
CA ALA A 13 11.54 -28.56 7.24
C ALA A 13 12.56 -27.40 7.16
N PRO A 14 12.83 -26.79 5.99
CA PRO A 14 13.51 -25.50 5.98
C PRO A 14 12.56 -24.49 6.64
N LEU A 15 12.95 -23.98 7.81
CA LEU A 15 12.37 -22.75 8.35
C LEU A 15 12.72 -21.65 7.37
N ALA A 16 11.81 -21.35 6.44
CA ALA A 16 11.84 -20.10 5.71
C ALA A 16 11.73 -18.99 6.75
N TRP A 17 12.86 -18.36 7.07
CA TRP A 17 12.87 -17.12 7.83
C TRP A 17 12.18 -16.08 6.93
N PRO A 18 11.03 -15.52 7.32
CA PRO A 18 10.56 -14.33 6.64
C PRO A 18 11.58 -13.25 6.99
N GLY A 19 12.50 -12.96 6.07
CA GLY A 19 13.25 -11.72 6.14
C GLY A 19 12.22 -10.61 6.25
N LEU A 20 12.31 -9.81 7.31
CA LEU A 20 11.53 -8.58 7.43
C LEU A 20 11.88 -7.76 6.18
N ALA A 21 10.99 -7.74 5.19
CA ALA A 21 11.12 -6.84 4.07
C ALA A 21 10.70 -5.46 4.62
N GLN A 22 11.68 -4.61 4.95
CA GLN A 22 11.40 -3.19 5.12
C GLN A 22 10.96 -2.63 3.77
N ALA A 23 9.64 -2.58 3.55
CA ALA A 23 9.06 -1.77 2.50
C ALA A 23 9.38 -0.30 2.84
N HIS A 24 10.33 0.28 2.13
CA HIS A 24 10.55 1.72 2.19
C HIS A 24 9.41 2.37 1.40
N GLY A 25 8.57 3.12 2.10
CA GLY A 25 7.47 3.85 1.48
C GLY A 25 7.97 4.97 0.59
N ILE A 26 7.12 5.42 -0.32
CA ILE A 26 7.23 6.71 -0.97
C ILE A 26 6.22 7.63 -0.28
N GLU A 27 6.61 8.87 -0.04
CA GLU A 27 5.83 9.89 0.64
C GLU A 27 5.76 11.10 -0.29
N SER A 28 4.55 11.60 -0.51
CA SER A 28 4.33 12.72 -1.41
C SER A 28 3.47 13.79 -0.76
N SER A 29 3.70 15.04 -1.14
CA SER A 29 2.93 16.18 -0.66
C SER A 29 2.59 17.13 -1.80
N LEU A 30 1.53 17.92 -1.59
CA LEU A 30 1.06 18.92 -2.53
C LEU A 30 1.09 20.31 -1.90
N SER A 31 1.61 21.28 -2.64
CA SER A 31 1.57 22.69 -2.26
C SER A 31 1.16 23.56 -3.45
N PRO A 32 0.55 24.74 -3.22
CA PRO A 32 0.21 25.65 -4.31
C PRO A 32 1.46 26.35 -4.84
N LEU A 33 1.58 26.49 -6.17
CA LEU A 33 2.60 27.40 -6.73
C LEU A 33 2.15 28.84 -6.50
N ARG A 34 2.96 29.61 -5.76
CA ARG A 34 2.64 31.00 -5.44
C ARG A 34 2.46 31.83 -6.72
N GLY A 35 1.36 32.59 -6.75
CA GLY A 35 1.05 33.50 -7.85
C GLY A 35 0.39 32.86 -9.07
N LEU A 36 0.15 31.54 -9.05
CA LEU A 36 -0.47 30.81 -10.17
C LEU A 36 -1.70 30.05 -9.67
N ASN A 37 -2.88 30.53 -10.07
CA ASN A 37 -4.14 29.87 -9.73
C ASN A 37 -4.17 28.47 -10.34
N ASN A 38 -4.59 27.49 -9.53
CA ASN A 38 -4.81 26.10 -9.95
C ASN A 38 -3.54 25.33 -10.34
N GLN A 39 -2.34 25.86 -10.06
CA GLN A 39 -1.08 25.12 -10.18
C GLN A 39 -0.62 24.56 -8.84
N LEU A 40 -0.18 23.31 -8.87
CA LEU A 40 0.29 22.56 -7.72
C LEU A 40 1.72 22.07 -7.96
N LEU A 41 2.49 22.06 -6.89
CA LEU A 41 3.80 21.43 -6.80
C LEU A 41 3.61 20.13 -6.05
N LEU A 42 3.83 19.02 -6.75
CA LEU A 42 4.10 17.73 -6.14
C LEU A 42 5.56 17.71 -5.68
N GLN A 43 5.79 17.28 -4.46
CA GLN A 43 7.10 16.86 -3.98
C GLN A 43 7.00 15.44 -3.45
N SER A 44 7.89 14.55 -3.91
CA SER A 44 7.88 13.13 -3.56
C SER A 44 9.27 12.63 -3.22
N GLN A 45 9.35 11.82 -2.17
CA GLN A 45 10.59 11.27 -1.62
C GLN A 45 10.36 9.85 -1.11
N PHE A 46 11.42 9.05 -1.06
CA PHE A 46 11.39 7.79 -0.34
C PHE A 46 11.50 8.04 1.16
N SER A 47 11.10 7.07 1.98
CA SER A 47 11.15 7.17 3.45
C SER A 47 12.57 7.34 4.03
N ASN A 48 13.61 7.15 3.20
CA ASN A 48 15.01 7.44 3.55
C ASN A 48 15.42 8.90 3.25
N GLY A 49 14.50 9.73 2.76
CA GLY A 49 14.72 11.13 2.39
C GLY A 49 15.29 11.34 0.99
N GLU A 50 15.59 10.29 0.23
CA GLU A 50 16.03 10.43 -1.15
C GLU A 50 14.87 10.90 -2.04
N PRO A 51 15.09 11.86 -2.96
CA PRO A 51 14.05 12.27 -3.88
C PRO A 51 13.57 11.11 -4.75
N ALA A 52 12.26 10.97 -4.91
CA ALA A 52 11.68 10.03 -5.85
C ALA A 52 11.82 10.58 -7.27
N ARG A 53 13.03 10.47 -7.83
CA ARG A 53 13.37 10.97 -9.17
C ARG A 53 12.73 10.12 -10.24
N ASP A 54 12.32 10.76 -11.33
CA ASP A 54 11.80 10.07 -12.50
C ASP A 54 10.56 9.20 -12.19
N ALA A 55 9.83 9.50 -11.11
CA ALA A 55 8.60 8.81 -10.73
C ALA A 55 7.47 9.21 -11.69
N VAL A 56 6.70 8.24 -12.19
CA VAL A 56 5.56 8.51 -13.08
C VAL A 56 4.41 9.10 -12.28
N VAL A 57 3.84 10.19 -12.76
CA VAL A 57 2.72 10.85 -12.10
C VAL A 57 1.49 10.84 -13.00
N ARG A 58 0.38 10.36 -12.45
CA ARG A 58 -0.94 10.31 -13.08
C ARG A 58 -1.97 10.98 -12.20
N LEU A 59 -2.90 11.68 -12.83
CA LEU A 59 -4.06 12.25 -12.19
C LEU A 59 -5.30 11.47 -12.64
N VAL A 60 -6.06 10.90 -11.72
CA VAL A 60 -7.25 10.10 -12.02
C VAL A 60 -8.49 10.89 -11.65
N ALA A 61 -9.38 11.07 -12.63
CA ALA A 61 -10.65 11.75 -12.47
C ALA A 61 -11.63 10.93 -11.61
N PRO A 62 -12.69 11.56 -11.05
CA PRO A 62 -13.70 10.86 -10.25
C PRO A 62 -14.42 9.71 -10.97
N ASP A 63 -14.45 9.73 -12.31
CA ASP A 63 -15.00 8.67 -13.16
C ASP A 63 -13.99 7.54 -13.45
N GLY A 64 -12.78 7.64 -12.93
CA GLY A 64 -11.68 6.69 -13.09
C GLY A 64 -10.80 6.93 -14.32
N HIS A 65 -11.05 7.96 -15.14
CA HIS A 65 -10.22 8.24 -16.31
C HIS A 65 -8.84 8.78 -15.90
N PRO A 66 -7.73 8.16 -16.33
CA PRO A 66 -6.38 8.65 -16.03
C PRO A 66 -5.93 9.75 -16.98
N LEU A 67 -5.19 10.72 -16.46
CA LEU A 67 -4.47 11.75 -17.18
C LEU A 67 -2.98 11.68 -16.81
N ASP A 68 -2.12 11.46 -17.80
CA ASP A 68 -0.67 11.48 -17.59
C ASP A 68 -0.19 12.91 -17.36
N LEU A 69 0.50 13.13 -16.23
CA LEU A 69 1.08 14.44 -15.89
C LEU A 69 2.58 14.51 -16.19
N GLY A 70 3.24 13.36 -16.33
CA GLY A 70 4.67 13.28 -16.65
C GLY A 70 5.46 12.57 -15.57
N ARG A 71 6.67 13.06 -15.31
CA ARG A 71 7.62 12.45 -14.37
C ARG A 71 8.23 13.50 -13.45
N THR A 72 8.51 13.13 -12.20
CA THR A 72 9.23 14.00 -11.27
C THR A 72 10.66 14.25 -11.72
N ASP A 73 11.19 15.43 -11.41
CA ASP A 73 12.55 15.84 -11.76
C ASP A 73 13.62 15.26 -10.81
N GLY A 74 14.86 15.74 -10.95
CA GLY A 74 15.99 15.32 -10.10
C GLY A 74 15.86 15.68 -8.62
N GLN A 75 14.93 16.57 -8.26
CA GLN A 75 14.59 16.95 -6.89
C GLN A 75 13.31 16.24 -6.40
N GLY A 76 12.76 15.30 -7.18
CA GLY A 76 11.51 14.61 -6.83
C GLY A 76 10.28 15.51 -6.98
N GLN A 77 10.35 16.54 -7.83
CA GLN A 77 9.28 17.53 -7.98
C GLN A 77 8.58 17.44 -9.33
N LEU A 78 7.28 17.76 -9.35
CA LEU A 78 6.52 17.98 -10.58
C LEU A 78 5.52 19.12 -10.37
N SER A 79 5.54 20.11 -11.25
CA SER A 79 4.49 21.14 -11.29
C SER A 79 3.44 20.78 -12.33
N PHE A 80 2.16 20.87 -11.95
CA PHE A 80 1.05 20.59 -12.86
C PHE A 80 -0.14 21.51 -12.56
N ALA A 81 -1.06 21.60 -13.52
CA ALA A 81 -2.31 22.33 -13.36
C ALA A 81 -3.50 21.37 -13.33
N LEU A 82 -4.48 21.67 -12.50
CA LEU A 82 -5.77 20.99 -12.56
C LEU A 82 -6.59 21.46 -13.77
N PRO A 83 -7.44 20.60 -14.35
CA PRO A 83 -8.44 21.03 -15.31
C PRO A 83 -9.30 22.17 -14.72
N LYS A 84 -9.57 23.21 -15.51
CA LYS A 84 -10.22 24.45 -15.04
C LYS A 84 -11.55 24.22 -14.34
N ASP A 85 -12.34 23.26 -14.82
CA ASP A 85 -13.68 22.94 -14.30
C ASP A 85 -13.69 21.64 -13.47
N ALA A 86 -12.53 21.19 -12.99
CA ALA A 86 -12.43 19.99 -12.17
C ALA A 86 -13.28 20.12 -10.89
N GLN A 87 -13.99 19.05 -10.56
CA GLN A 87 -14.86 18.91 -9.39
C GLN A 87 -14.72 17.48 -8.84
N GLY A 88 -15.05 17.30 -7.57
CA GLY A 88 -15.14 15.96 -6.95
C GLY A 88 -13.81 15.48 -6.37
N SER A 89 -13.72 14.18 -6.07
CA SER A 89 -12.51 13.56 -5.52
C SER A 89 -11.61 13.04 -6.63
N TRP A 90 -10.45 13.66 -6.79
CA TRP A 90 -9.42 13.25 -7.74
C TRP A 90 -8.35 12.45 -7.00
N GLU A 91 -7.69 11.52 -7.68
CA GLU A 91 -6.57 10.78 -7.11
C GLU A 91 -5.28 11.12 -7.86
N LEU A 92 -4.25 11.54 -7.13
CA LEU A 92 -2.91 11.67 -7.67
C LEU A 92 -2.14 10.38 -7.39
N GLN A 93 -1.64 9.73 -8.43
CA GLN A 93 -0.85 8.51 -8.33
C GLN A 93 0.61 8.83 -8.64
N VAL A 94 1.51 8.43 -7.75
CA VAL A 94 2.97 8.52 -7.94
C VAL A 94 3.53 7.10 -7.99
N ASP A 95 4.18 6.74 -9.09
CA ASP A 95 4.81 5.42 -9.27
C ASP A 95 6.33 5.60 -9.37
N GLY A 96 7.01 5.35 -8.26
CA GLY A 96 8.48 5.36 -8.14
C GLY A 96 9.13 4.05 -8.57
N GLY A 97 8.37 3.08 -9.10
CA GLY A 97 8.87 1.77 -9.51
C GLY A 97 8.35 0.61 -8.64
N PRO A 98 8.87 -0.61 -8.84
CA PRO A 98 8.35 -1.81 -8.19
C PRO A 98 8.29 -1.69 -6.67
N GLY A 99 7.07 -1.74 -6.11
CA GLY A 99 6.83 -1.67 -4.67
C GLY A 99 6.80 -0.25 -4.08
N HIS A 100 7.00 0.80 -4.87
CA HIS A 100 7.05 2.19 -4.42
C HIS A 100 5.96 3.02 -5.11
N ARG A 101 4.77 3.02 -4.52
CA ARG A 101 3.63 3.78 -5.03
C ARG A 101 2.95 4.58 -3.94
N ASP A 102 2.53 5.79 -4.30
CA ASP A 102 1.76 6.67 -3.44
C ASP A 102 0.47 7.12 -4.14
N TYR A 103 -0.55 7.38 -3.34
CA TYR A 103 -1.90 7.72 -3.79
C TYR A 103 -2.46 8.80 -2.88
N LEU A 104 -2.69 9.99 -3.44
CA LEU A 104 -3.24 11.12 -2.70
C LEU A 104 -4.66 11.39 -3.18
N GLU A 105 -5.62 11.24 -2.29
CA GLU A 105 -6.99 11.67 -2.54
C GLU A 105 -7.05 13.20 -2.36
N MET A 106 -7.50 13.89 -3.41
CA MET A 106 -7.50 15.34 -3.52
C MET A 106 -8.90 15.83 -3.90
N PRO A 107 -9.68 16.31 -2.92
CA PRO A 107 -10.94 16.98 -3.20
C PRO A 107 -10.71 18.26 -4.00
N VAL A 108 -11.41 18.43 -5.11
CA VAL A 108 -11.32 19.61 -5.99
C VAL A 108 -12.67 20.30 -6.08
N GLN A 109 -12.66 21.63 -6.00
CA GLN A 109 -13.85 22.46 -6.19
C GLN A 109 -13.51 23.62 -7.13
N ARG A 110 -14.27 23.74 -8.24
CA ARG A 110 -14.07 24.81 -9.25
C ARG A 110 -12.61 24.90 -9.74
N GLY A 111 -11.99 23.75 -10.00
CA GLY A 111 -10.61 23.65 -10.46
C GLY A 111 -9.54 23.88 -9.38
N GLN A 112 -9.92 24.08 -8.12
CA GLN A 112 -9.00 24.32 -7.01
C GLN A 112 -8.95 23.11 -6.07
N ALA A 113 -7.75 22.62 -5.78
CA ALA A 113 -7.55 21.58 -4.78
C ALA A 113 -7.81 22.13 -3.37
N GLN A 114 -8.58 21.38 -2.60
CA GLN A 114 -8.79 21.63 -1.16
C GLN A 114 -7.67 20.94 -0.38
N LEU A 115 -6.50 21.59 -0.37
CA LEU A 115 -5.25 21.02 0.17
C LEU A 115 -5.32 20.72 1.68
N ASP A 116 -6.19 21.40 2.41
CA ASP A 116 -6.50 21.13 3.82
C ASP A 116 -7.18 19.76 4.03
N ARG A 117 -7.64 19.12 2.95
CA ARG A 117 -8.36 17.84 2.96
C ARG A 117 -7.68 16.76 2.14
N VAL A 118 -6.49 17.04 1.62
CA VAL A 118 -5.68 16.01 0.97
C VAL A 118 -5.27 15.02 2.04
N SER A 119 -5.70 13.77 1.89
CA SER A 119 -5.36 12.70 2.82
C SER A 119 -4.32 11.80 2.17
N GLU A 120 -3.18 11.65 2.83
CA GLU A 120 -2.26 10.53 2.61
C GLU A 120 -2.92 9.30 3.25
N GLN A 121 -3.73 8.56 2.50
CA GLN A 121 -4.29 7.31 3.03
C GLN A 121 -3.19 6.24 2.99
N PRO A 122 -2.81 5.63 4.13
CA PRO A 122 -2.06 4.38 4.09
C PRO A 122 -2.94 3.35 3.40
N GLN A 123 -2.54 2.85 2.24
CA GLN A 123 -3.31 1.82 1.56
C GLN A 123 -3.48 0.62 2.50
N PRO A 124 -4.72 0.22 2.86
CA PRO A 124 -4.90 -1.13 3.35
C PRO A 124 -4.59 -2.05 2.16
N ALA A 125 -3.51 -2.82 2.27
CA ALA A 125 -3.17 -3.86 1.32
C ALA A 125 -4.46 -4.63 0.96
N ARG A 126 -4.91 -4.45 -0.27
CA ARG A 126 -6.23 -4.88 -0.75
C ARG A 126 -6.35 -6.38 -0.52
N GLY A 127 -7.15 -6.76 0.46
CA GLY A 127 -7.18 -8.10 1.05
C GLY A 127 -7.77 -9.17 0.13
N TRP A 128 -6.91 -9.84 -0.63
CA TRP A 128 -7.31 -10.98 -1.47
C TRP A 128 -6.52 -12.27 -1.20
N LEU A 129 -5.67 -12.35 -0.17
CA LEU A 129 -4.93 -13.60 0.16
C LEU A 129 -4.82 -13.99 1.64
N MET A 130 -5.68 -13.50 2.55
CA MET A 130 -5.74 -14.07 3.91
C MET A 130 -7.16 -14.40 4.33
N GLY A 131 -7.75 -15.33 3.59
CA GLY A 131 -8.97 -16.05 3.96
C GLY A 131 -8.73 -17.54 4.17
N LEU A 132 -7.58 -18.01 4.69
CA LEU A 132 -7.35 -19.44 4.99
C LEU A 132 -6.44 -19.75 6.19
N SER A 133 -6.23 -18.85 7.14
CA SER A 133 -5.34 -19.10 8.28
C SER A 133 -5.93 -18.68 9.63
N GLY A 134 -7.18 -19.04 9.89
CA GLY A 134 -7.85 -18.66 11.15
C GLY A 134 -8.86 -19.65 11.73
N LEU A 135 -9.05 -20.84 11.16
CA LEU A 135 -10.00 -21.86 11.67
C LEU A 135 -9.36 -23.25 11.85
N GLY A 136 -8.05 -23.31 12.12
CA GLY A 136 -7.34 -24.57 12.36
C GLY A 136 -6.93 -24.82 13.82
N ALA A 137 -6.86 -23.78 14.67
CA ALA A 137 -6.16 -23.89 15.96
C ALA A 137 -7.08 -24.06 17.20
N ALA A 138 -8.40 -23.97 17.06
CA ALA A 138 -9.32 -24.04 18.22
C ALA A 138 -10.09 -25.37 18.37
N ALA A 139 -10.01 -26.30 17.41
CA ALA A 139 -10.75 -27.57 17.46
C ALA A 139 -9.94 -28.76 18.05
N MET A 140 -8.67 -28.58 18.42
CA MET A 140 -7.80 -29.67 18.92
C MET A 140 -7.57 -29.68 20.45
N LEU A 141 -8.32 -28.91 21.24
CA LEU A 141 -8.18 -28.92 22.73
C LEU A 141 -9.46 -29.25 23.51
N LEU A 142 -10.53 -29.73 22.86
CA LEU A 142 -11.76 -30.18 23.55
C LEU A 142 -12.20 -31.63 23.21
N GLY A 143 -11.37 -32.37 22.47
CA GLY A 143 -11.67 -33.74 22.03
C GLY A 143 -11.20 -34.87 22.95
N LEU A 144 -10.86 -34.60 24.22
CA LEU A 144 -10.26 -35.59 25.13
C LEU A 144 -11.09 -35.94 26.38
N GLN A 145 -12.39 -35.62 26.44
CA GLN A 145 -13.17 -35.88 27.66
C GLN A 145 -14.45 -36.71 27.56
N ARG A 146 -14.80 -37.30 26.41
CA ARG A 146 -15.98 -38.18 26.43
C ARG A 146 -15.95 -39.21 25.32
N ILE A 147 -15.51 -40.42 25.66
CA ILE A 147 -16.15 -41.73 25.40
C ILE A 147 -15.17 -42.80 25.89
N ARG A 148 -15.30 -43.18 27.15
CA ARG A 148 -15.01 -44.54 27.62
C ARG A 148 -16.25 -45.06 28.31
N ARG A 149 -17.02 -45.88 27.59
CA ARG A 149 -17.81 -46.97 28.18
C ARG A 149 -17.85 -48.13 27.19
N PRO A 150 -17.27 -49.28 27.55
CA PRO A 150 -17.74 -50.56 27.06
C PRO A 150 -18.36 -51.36 28.21
N ARG A 151 -19.63 -51.73 27.97
CA ARG A 151 -20.46 -52.81 28.54
C ARG A 151 -20.65 -52.86 30.05
#